data_AF-A0A345XRT5-F1
#
_entry.id   AF-A0A345XRT5-F1
#
_cell.length_a   1.000
_cell.length_b   1.000
_cell.length_c   1.000
_cell.angle_alpha   90.00
_cell.angle_beta   90.00
_cell.angle_gamma   90.00
#
_symmetry.space_group_name_H-M   'P 1'
#
loop_
_entity.id
_entity.type
_entity.pdbx_description
1 polymer ?
#
loop_
_entity_poly.entity_id
_entity_poly.type
_entity_poly.pdbx_seq_one_letter_code
_entity_poly.pdbx_strand_id
1 'polypeptide(L)' 'MPQRDISPRQRAWVVGCSVISAACTIVVGVLESNDVDERNEREKRSEYEQCLSEERERIAEEGSLLEPEDFCDIYGSP' A
#
# COMPACT_ATOMS: atom_id res chain seq x y z
N MET A 1 20.03 19.97 40.54
CA MET A 1 19.63 18.97 39.51
C MET A 1 20.38 17.69 39.83
N PRO A 2 19.72 16.56 40.14
CA PRO A 2 20.44 15.33 40.47
C PRO A 2 21.13 14.79 39.21
N GLN A 3 22.46 14.71 39.22
CA GLN A 3 23.19 13.90 38.25
C GLN A 3 22.82 12.45 38.52
N ARG A 4 22.00 11.87 37.64
CA ARG A 4 21.80 10.42 37.61
C ARG A 4 23.12 9.81 37.13
N ASP A 5 23.85 9.19 38.04
CA ASP A 5 24.98 8.33 37.71
C ASP A 5 24.43 7.08 37.01
N ILE A 6 24.26 7.18 35.69
CA ILE A 6 23.79 6.07 34.86
C ILE A 6 24.94 5.06 34.79
N SER A 7 24.75 3.90 35.41
CA SER A 7 25.71 2.79 35.33
C SER A 7 25.96 2.41 33.86
N PRO A 8 27.16 1.93 33.49
CA PRO A 8 27.48 1.58 32.10
C PRO A 8 26.51 0.54 31.50
N ARG A 9 25.96 -0.33 32.34
CA ARG A 9 24.89 -1.27 31.95
C ARG A 9 23.59 -0.58 31.59
N GLN A 10 23.17 0.43 32.36
CA GLN A 10 21.96 1.19 32.06
C GLN A 10 22.12 2.05 30.79
N ARG A 11 23.32 2.62 30.54
CA ARG A 11 23.60 3.32 29.28
C ARG A 11 23.47 2.38 28.07
N ALA A 12 24.07 1.19 28.15
CA ALA A 12 23.97 0.20 27.09
C ALA A 12 22.52 -0.23 26.82
N TRP A 13 21.72 -0.38 27.87
CA TRP A 13 20.32 -0.77 27.76
C TRP A 13 19.47 0.33 27.10
N VAL A 14 19.64 1.59 27.51
CA VAL A 14 18.92 2.73 26.91
C VAL A 14 19.27 2.90 25.42
N VAL A 15 20.56 2.81 25.08
CA VAL A 15 21.00 2.89 23.67
C VAL A 15 20.42 1.72 22.88
N GLY A 16 20.49 0.50 23.41
CA GLY A 16 19.91 -0.69 22.78
C GLY A 16 18.40 -0.56 22.53
N CYS A 17 17.64 -0.12 23.53
CA CYS A 17 16.21 0.13 23.38
C CYS A 17 15.91 1.19 22.31
N SER A 18 16.70 2.27 22.22
CA SER A 18 16.49 3.30 21.20
C SER A 18 16.72 2.79 19.77
N VAL A 19 17.72 1.92 19.59
CA VAL A 19 18.03 1.31 18.29
C VAL A 19 16.92 0.33 17.90
N ILE A 20 16.46 -0.50 18.85
CA ILE A 20 15.35 -1.44 18.62
C ILE A 20 14.07 -0.68 18.28
N SER A 21 13.73 0.38 19.01
CA SER A 21 12.53 1.16 18.71
C SER A 21 12.60 1.79 17.32
N ALA A 22 13.75 2.34 16.94
CA ALA A 22 13.95 2.90 15.60
C ALA A 22 13.81 1.83 14.51
N ALA A 23 14.39 0.64 14.72
CA ALA A 23 14.26 -0.48 13.80
C ALA A 23 12.81 -0.94 13.65
N CYS A 24 12.06 -1.05 14.75
CA CYS A 24 10.65 -1.42 14.72
C CYS A 24 9.80 -0.40 13.94
N THR A 25 10.03 0.90 14.13
CA THR A 25 9.30 1.94 13.39
C THR A 25 9.55 1.86 11.89
N ILE A 26 10.79 1.63 11.47
CA ILE A 26 11.14 1.48 10.05
C ILE A 26 10.43 0.26 9.45
N VAL A 27 10.48 -0.89 10.13
CA VAL A 27 9.85 -2.13 9.64
C VAL A 27 8.34 -1.98 9.51
N VAL A 28 7.66 -1.40 10.51
CA VAL A 28 6.21 -1.15 10.44
C VAL A 28 5.89 -0.19 9.30
N GLY A 29 6.63 0.90 9.15
CA GLY A 29 6.41 1.85 8.07
C GLY A 29 6.55 1.22 6.68
N VAL A 30 7.55 0.34 6.48
CA VAL A 30 7.76 -0.38 5.22
C VAL A 30 6.63 -1.39 4.94
N LEU A 31 6.22 -2.16 5.95
CA LEU A 31 5.12 -3.11 5.81
C LEU A 31 3.81 -2.39 5.48
N GLU A 32 3.50 -1.31 6.22
CA GLU A 32 2.29 -0.53 5.99
C GLU A 32 2.29 0.15 4.61
N SER A 33 3.43 0.66 4.14
CA SER A 33 3.52 1.20 2.78
C SER A 33 3.28 0.13 1.70
N ASN A 34 3.79 -1.08 1.88
CA ASN A 34 3.57 -2.18 0.93
C ASN A 34 2.12 -2.66 0.96
N ASP A 35 1.51 -2.79 2.14
CA ASP A 35 0.11 -3.17 2.31
C ASP A 35 -0.86 -2.11 1.74
N VAL A 36 -0.48 -0.83 1.78
CA VAL A 36 -1.28 0.26 1.19
C VAL A 36 -1.17 0.25 -0.32
N ASP A 37 0.03 0.07 -0.86
CA ASP A 37 0.25 -0.03 -2.31
C ASP A 37 -0.49 -1.25 -2.89
N GLU A 38 -0.36 -2.41 -2.25
CA GLU A 38 -1.01 -3.65 -2.68
C GLU A 38 -2.55 -3.55 -2.62
N ARG A 39 -3.09 -2.90 -1.57
CA ARG A 39 -4.54 -2.68 -1.49
C ARG A 39 -5.05 -1.72 -2.56
N ASN A 40 -4.32 -0.65 -2.84
CA ASN A 40 -4.68 0.32 -3.87
C ASN A 40 -4.66 -0.31 -5.27
N GLU A 41 -3.63 -1.09 -5.59
CA GLU A 41 -3.53 -1.79 -6.87
C GLU A 41 -4.63 -2.87 -7.01
N ARG A 42 -4.99 -3.55 -5.92
CA ARG A 42 -6.09 -4.52 -5.91
C ARG A 42 -7.46 -3.87 -6.13
N GLU A 43 -7.67 -2.69 -5.55
CA GLU A 43 -8.91 -1.92 -5.72
C GLU A 43 -9.06 -1.46 -7.17
N LYS A 44 -8.04 -0.85 -7.76
CA LYS A 44 -8.03 -0.46 -9.18
C LYS A 44 -8.30 -1.63 -10.12
N ARG A 45 -7.67 -2.80 -9.88
CA ARG A 45 -7.94 -4.00 -10.68
C ARG A 45 -9.40 -4.42 -10.58
N SER A 46 -9.98 -4.36 -9.38
CA SER A 46 -11.39 -4.69 -9.19
C SER A 46 -12.31 -3.73 -9.94
N GLU A 47 -12.02 -2.43 -9.92
CA GLU A 47 -12.78 -1.42 -10.66
C GLU A 47 -12.64 -1.60 -12.18
N TYR A 48 -11.43 -1.91 -12.66
CA TYR A 48 -11.17 -2.23 -14.06
C TYR A 48 -11.96 -3.45 -14.54
N GLU A 49 -11.94 -4.55 -13.78
CA GLU A 49 -12.70 -5.77 -14.11
C GLU A 49 -14.21 -5.51 -14.10
N GLN A 50 -14.70 -4.71 -13.16
CA GLN A 50 -16.11 -4.33 -13.12
C GLN A 50 -16.50 -3.49 -14.35
N CYS A 51 -15.70 -2.50 -14.71
CA CYS A 51 -15.91 -1.69 -15.91
C CYS A 51 -15.96 -2.57 -17.17
N LEU A 52 -15.02 -3.51 -17.33
CA LEU A 52 -15.00 -4.40 -18.49
C LEU A 52 -16.27 -5.25 -18.61
N SER A 53 -16.81 -5.70 -17.49
CA SER A 53 -18.02 -6.51 -17.48
C SER A 53 -19.25 -5.72 -17.95
N GLU A 54 -19.37 -4.47 -17.48
CA GLU A 54 -20.47 -3.57 -17.84
C GLU A 54 -20.36 -3.13 -19.30
N GLU A 55 -19.16 -2.78 -19.75
CA GLU A 55 -18.91 -2.37 -21.13
C GLU A 55 -19.11 -3.51 -22.12
N ARG A 56 -18.68 -4.73 -21.78
CA ARG A 56 -18.92 -5.90 -22.63
C ARG A 56 -20.41 -6.17 -22.81
N GLU A 57 -21.22 -5.97 -21.77
CA GLU A 57 -22.68 -6.10 -21.86
C GLU A 57 -23.27 -5.00 -22.73
N ARG A 58 -22.90 -3.73 -22.49
CA ARG A 58 -23.39 -2.60 -23.29
C ARG A 58 -23.02 -2.73 -24.77
N ILE A 59 -21.78 -3.11 -25.08
CA ILE A 59 -21.30 -3.29 -26.45
C ILE A 59 -22.01 -4.45 -27.14
N ALA A 60 -22.34 -5.52 -26.41
CA ALA A 60 -23.13 -6.62 -26.97
C ALA A 60 -24.56 -6.20 -27.33
N GLU A 61 -25.15 -5.25 -26.60
CA GLU A 61 -26.49 -4.72 -26.86
C GLU A 61 -26.52 -3.61 -27.91
N GLU A 62 -25.64 -2.62 -27.80
CA GLU A 62 -25.67 -1.38 -28.60
C GLU A 62 -24.73 -1.44 -29.81
N GLY A 63 -23.73 -2.33 -29.76
CA GLY A 63 -22.62 -2.36 -30.70
C GLY A 63 -21.64 -1.21 -30.46
N SER A 64 -20.35 -1.49 -30.60
CA SER A 64 -19.29 -0.47 -30.50
C SER A 64 -18.18 -0.76 -31.48
N LEU A 65 -17.53 0.32 -31.92
CA LEU A 65 -16.30 0.27 -32.70
C LEU A 65 -15.07 0.08 -31.80
N LEU A 66 -15.17 0.55 -30.55
CA LEU A 66 -14.13 0.49 -29.54
C LEU A 66 -14.30 -0.77 -28.69
N GLU A 67 -13.18 -1.31 -28.24
CA GLU A 67 -13.15 -2.47 -27.36
C GLU A 67 -13.49 -2.04 -25.92
N PRO A 68 -14.07 -2.93 -25.09
CA PRO A 68 -14.34 -2.63 -23.68
C PRO A 68 -13.11 -2.10 -22.94
N GLU A 69 -11.90 -2.59 -23.27
CA GLU A 69 -10.64 -2.13 -22.70
C GLU A 69 -10.39 -0.63 -22.92
N ASP A 70 -10.77 -0.09 -24.08
CA ASP A 70 -10.56 1.33 -24.43
C ASP A 70 -11.36 2.28 -23.52
N PHE A 71 -12.51 1.82 -22.99
CA PHE A 71 -13.33 2.59 -22.07
C PHE A 71 -12.82 2.52 -20.63
N CYS A 72 -12.17 1.41 -20.27
CA CYS A 72 -11.79 1.10 -18.89
C CYS A 72 -10.33 1.45 -18.55
N ASP A 73 -9.49 1.80 -19.52
CA ASP A 73 -8.07 2.15 -19.31
C ASP A 73 -7.85 3.31 -18.33
N ILE A 74 -8.88 4.13 -18.06
CA ILE A 74 -8.84 5.19 -17.04
C ILE A 74 -8.55 4.67 -15.62
N TYR A 75 -8.85 3.40 -15.35
CA TYR A 75 -8.60 2.75 -14.05
C TYR A 75 -7.17 2.19 -13.94
N GLY A 76 -6.38 2.31 -15.00
CA GLY A 76 -5.06 1.72 -15.13
C GLY A 76 -5.18 0.25 -15.53
N SER A 77 -4.72 -0.06 -16.75
CA SER A 77 -4.54 -1.45 -17.17
C SER A 77 -3.64 -2.21 -16.17
N PRO A 78 -4.01 -3.46 -15.80
CA PRO A 78 -3.27 -4.28 -14.83
C PRO A 78 -1.86 -4.68 -15.28
#